data_AF-A0A935F674-F1
#
_entry.id   AF-A0A935F674-F1
#
_cell.length_a   1.000
_cell.length_b   1.000
_cell.length_c   1.000
_cell.angle_alpha   90.00
_cell.angle_beta   90.00
_cell.angle_gamma   90.00
#
_symmetry.space_group_name_H-M   'P 1'
#
loop_
_entity.id
_entity.type
_entity.pdbx_description
1 polymer ?
#
loop_
_entity_poly.entity_id
_entity_poly.type
_entity_poly.pdbx_seq_one_letter_code
_entity_poly.pdbx_strand_id
1 'polypeptide(L)'
;MSHDLNEQEFRELTRLEESMWREETRFDMEFMEKHLAKDFLEFGRSGRTYTRAQSLAVPHQETNAAIPLPSLRIRMLGPDTAQVTYFSAVTYGGVVEHARRSSIWSRTPQGWVMRFHQGTPYEP
;
A
#
# COMPACT_ATOMS: atom_id res chain seq x y z
N MET A 1 -24.45 10.23 4.33
CA MET A 1 -23.69 11.38 3.82
C MET A 1 -22.54 10.81 3.01
N SER A 2 -22.36 11.23 1.77
CA SER A 2 -21.15 10.87 1.00
C SER A 2 -19.96 11.54 1.67
N HIS A 3 -18.95 10.77 2.04
CA HIS A 3 -17.68 11.33 2.48
C HIS A 3 -16.84 11.51 1.22
N ASP A 4 -16.84 12.72 0.68
CA ASP A 4 -16.13 12.98 -0.56
C ASP A 4 -14.64 13.15 -0.27
N LEU A 5 -13.82 12.40 -1.00
CA LEU A 5 -12.37 12.52 -0.98
C LEU A 5 -11.97 13.89 -1.54
N ASN A 6 -11.27 14.70 -0.75
CA ASN A 6 -10.75 15.97 -1.24
C ASN A 6 -9.38 15.80 -1.92
N GLU A 7 -8.95 16.84 -2.64
CA GLU A 7 -7.73 16.80 -3.44
C GLU A 7 -6.45 16.62 -2.58
N GLN A 8 -6.44 17.16 -1.36
CA GLN A 8 -5.32 17.02 -0.44
C GLN A 8 -5.21 15.57 0.06
N GLU A 9 -6.33 14.96 0.44
CA GLU A 9 -6.41 13.56 0.86
C GLU A 9 -6.01 12.63 -0.28
N PHE A 10 -6.48 12.91 -1.50
CA PHE A 10 -6.09 12.14 -2.69
C PHE A 10 -4.58 12.16 -2.91
N ARG A 11 -3.95 13.35 -2.86
CA ARG A 11 -2.50 13.49 -3.02
C ARG A 11 -1.72 12.80 -1.88
N GLU A 12 -2.20 12.94 -0.65
CA GLU A 12 -1.55 12.35 0.52
C GLU A 12 -1.58 10.81 0.46
N LEU A 13 -2.75 10.22 0.23
CA LEU A 13 -2.90 8.76 0.14
C LEU A 13 -2.16 8.19 -1.08
N THR A 14 -2.13 8.91 -2.21
CA THR A 14 -1.32 8.52 -3.37
C THR A 14 0.16 8.46 -3.01
N ARG A 15 0.69 9.52 -2.37
CA ARG A 15 2.09 9.57 -1.92
C ARG A 15 2.41 8.44 -0.95
N LEU A 16 1.52 8.19 0.02
CA LEU A 16 1.71 7.13 1.01
C LEU A 16 1.70 5.73 0.39
N GLU A 17 0.77 5.45 -0.52
CA GLU A 17 0.72 4.16 -1.23
C GLU A 17 1.97 3.96 -2.12
N GLU A 18 2.45 5.00 -2.81
CA GLU A 18 3.71 4.94 -3.56
C GLU A 18 4.93 4.74 -2.66
N SER A 19 4.97 5.37 -1.48
CA SER A 19 6.05 5.16 -0.50
C SER A 19 6.14 3.69 -0.03
N MET A 20 5.06 2.92 -0.07
CA MET A 20 5.12 1.48 0.22
C MET A 20 5.89 0.68 -0.85
N TRP A 21 6.19 1.28 -2.00
CA TRP A 21 6.96 0.68 -3.10
C TRP A 21 8.37 1.23 -3.22
N ARG A 22 8.58 2.48 -2.82
CA ARG A 22 9.88 3.16 -2.92
C ARG A 22 10.88 2.54 -1.95
N GLU A 23 12.05 2.19 -2.47
CA GLU A 23 13.11 1.51 -1.71
C GLU A 23 13.54 2.30 -0.47
N GLU A 24 13.58 3.62 -0.59
CA GLU A 24 14.00 4.54 0.47
C GLU A 24 13.04 4.55 1.67
N THR A 25 11.79 4.12 1.48
CA THR A 25 10.76 4.13 2.53
C THR A 25 10.23 2.75 2.89
N ARG A 26 10.20 1.80 1.95
CA ARG A 26 9.66 0.45 2.16
C ARG A 26 10.47 -0.36 3.18
N PHE A 27 11.77 -0.07 3.29
CA PHE A 27 12.69 -0.74 4.21
C PHE A 27 13.13 0.18 5.37
N ASP A 28 12.58 1.39 5.45
CA ASP A 28 12.77 2.28 6.58
C ASP A 28 11.82 1.86 7.71
N MET A 29 12.40 1.35 8.80
CA MET A 29 11.65 0.86 9.95
C MET A 29 10.80 1.96 10.60
N GLU A 30 11.31 3.18 10.73
CA GLU A 30 10.57 4.29 11.36
C GLU A 30 9.37 4.68 10.48
N PHE A 31 9.58 4.77 9.17
CA PHE A 31 8.51 5.03 8.23
C PHE A 31 7.44 3.94 8.29
N MET A 32 7.83 2.67 8.20
CA MET A 32 6.88 1.56 8.17
C MET A 32 6.15 1.42 9.51
N GLU A 33 6.82 1.61 10.64
CA GLU A 33 6.18 1.57 11.96
C GLU A 33 5.11 2.65 12.12
N LYS A 34 5.39 3.85 11.62
CA LYS A 34 4.47 4.98 11.64
C LYS A 34 3.23 4.75 10.78
N HIS A 35 3.38 4.11 9.61
CA HIS A 35 2.31 4.01 8.63
C HIS A 35 1.62 2.65 8.58
N LEU A 36 2.10 1.61 9.26
CA LEU A 36 1.38 0.35 9.45
C LEU A 36 0.66 0.33 10.81
N ALA A 37 -0.66 0.21 10.77
CA ALA A 37 -1.49 0.12 11.96
C ALA A 37 -1.12 -1.11 12.81
N LYS A 38 -1.37 -1.05 14.12
CA LYS A 38 -1.02 -2.13 15.06
C LYS A 38 -1.68 -3.48 14.71
N ASP A 39 -2.86 -3.44 14.11
CA ASP A 39 -3.64 -4.58 13.64
C ASP A 39 -3.44 -4.88 12.15
N PHE A 40 -2.38 -4.34 11.53
CA PHE A 40 -2.12 -4.51 10.11
C PHE A 40 -2.03 -5.99 9.69
N LEU A 41 -2.68 -6.29 8.57
CA LEU A 41 -2.72 -7.60 7.93
C LEU A 41 -2.51 -7.48 6.42
N GLU A 42 -1.67 -8.34 5.84
CA GLU A 42 -1.47 -8.40 4.40
C GLU A 42 -1.74 -9.80 3.83
N PHE A 43 -2.39 -9.85 2.67
CA PHE A 43 -2.39 -11.01 1.78
C PHE A 43 -1.48 -10.71 0.58
N GLY A 44 -0.27 -11.28 0.61
CA GLY A 44 0.70 -11.06 -0.45
C GLY A 44 0.26 -11.68 -1.77
N ARG A 45 0.91 -11.27 -2.87
CA ARG A 45 0.71 -11.86 -4.21
C ARG A 45 0.84 -13.39 -4.21
N SER A 46 1.68 -13.93 -3.33
CA SER A 46 1.90 -15.37 -3.12
C SER A 46 0.72 -16.11 -2.46
N GLY A 47 -0.32 -15.40 -2.01
CA GLY A 47 -1.39 -15.95 -1.18
C GLY A 47 -1.03 -16.13 0.30
N ARG A 48 0.23 -15.85 0.68
CA ARG A 48 0.64 -15.89 2.09
C ARG A 48 0.06 -14.71 2.86
N THR A 49 -0.27 -14.96 4.12
CA THR A 49 -0.65 -13.92 5.08
C THR A 49 0.58 -13.40 5.81
N TYR A 50 0.70 -12.07 5.92
CA TYR A 50 1.75 -11.38 6.65
C TYR A 50 1.14 -10.51 7.74
N THR A 51 1.66 -10.64 8.96
CA THR A 51 1.35 -9.73 10.07
C THR A 51 2.20 -8.47 9.99
N ARG A 52 1.81 -7.42 10.71
CA ARG A 52 2.64 -6.22 10.90
C ARG A 52 4.10 -6.54 11.23
N ALA A 53 4.33 -7.43 12.21
CA ALA A 53 5.69 -7.78 12.64
C ALA A 53 6.49 -8.45 11.51
N GLN A 54 5.85 -9.29 10.70
CA GLN A 54 6.49 -9.92 9.55
C GLN A 54 6.78 -8.92 8.44
N SER A 55 5.86 -7.98 8.17
CA SER A 55 6.07 -6.93 7.16
C SER A 55 7.15 -5.93 7.56
N LEU A 56 7.36 -5.68 8.86
CA LEU A 56 8.46 -4.85 9.38
C LEU A 56 9.82 -5.55 9.37
N ALA A 57 9.83 -6.89 9.42
CA ALA A 57 11.06 -7.69 9.43
C ALA A 57 11.57 -8.05 8.03
N VAL A 58 10.97 -7.50 6.96
CA VAL A 58 11.37 -7.79 5.59
C VAL A 58 12.77 -7.20 5.35
N PRO A 59 13.76 -8.02 4.96
CA PRO A 59 15.09 -7.51 4.66
C PRO A 59 15.03 -6.63 3.41
N HIS A 60 15.98 -5.70 3.33
CA HIS A 60 16.15 -4.85 2.16
C HIS A 60 16.31 -5.70 0.89
N GLN A 61 15.61 -5.30 -0.16
CA GLN A 61 15.68 -5.88 -1.50
C GLN A 61 15.39 -4.82 -2.54
N GLU A 62 16.11 -4.84 -3.66
CA GLU A 62 15.80 -3.95 -4.79
C GLU A 62 14.34 -4.13 -5.20
N THR A 63 13.60 -3.03 -5.26
CA THR A 63 12.18 -3.04 -5.62
C THR A 63 11.98 -2.12 -6.81
N ASN A 64 11.84 -2.71 -7.99
CA ASN A 64 11.62 -1.95 -9.22
C ASN A 64 10.14 -1.98 -9.60
N ALA A 65 9.34 -1.22 -8.85
CA ALA A 65 7.91 -1.05 -9.11
C ALA A 65 7.66 0.10 -10.09
N ALA A 66 6.75 -0.11 -11.04
CA ALA A 66 6.28 0.95 -11.93
C ALA A 66 5.50 2.00 -11.12
N ILE A 67 6.00 3.24 -11.13
CA ILE A 67 5.40 4.42 -10.51
C ILE A 67 5.36 5.55 -11.55
N PRO A 68 4.28 6.34 -11.69
CA PRO A 68 3.06 6.36 -10.86
C PRO A 68 2.23 5.09 -11.00
N LEU A 69 1.47 4.75 -9.94
CA LEU A 69 0.70 3.50 -9.85
C LEU A 69 -0.42 3.44 -10.91
N PRO A 70 -0.38 2.49 -11.88
CA PRO A 70 -1.37 2.41 -12.94
C PRO A 70 -2.80 2.19 -12.43
N SER A 71 -3.76 2.90 -13.03
CA SER A 71 -5.19 2.81 -12.69
C SER A 71 -5.50 3.05 -11.20
N LEU A 72 -4.69 3.87 -10.51
CA LEU A 72 -4.92 4.23 -9.12
C LEU A 72 -6.27 4.92 -8.95
N ARG A 73 -7.06 4.37 -8.01
CA ARG A 73 -8.33 4.93 -7.57
C ARG A 73 -8.36 4.93 -6.06
N ILE A 74 -8.91 6.00 -5.50
CA ILE A 74 -9.11 6.16 -4.07
C ILE A 74 -10.58 6.47 -3.85
N ARG A 75 -11.20 5.80 -2.88
CA ARG A 75 -12.56 6.11 -2.44
C ARG A 75 -12.64 6.07 -0.93
N MET A 76 -13.46 6.95 -0.35
CA MET A 76 -13.77 6.88 1.08
C MET A 76 -14.81 5.79 1.32
N LEU A 77 -14.59 4.98 2.36
CA LEU A 77 -15.54 4.01 2.91
C LEU A 77 -16.27 4.56 4.14
N GLY A 78 -15.79 5.67 4.69
CA GLY A 78 -16.33 6.37 5.86
C GLY A 78 -15.57 7.69 6.08
N PRO A 79 -15.84 8.43 7.17
CA PRO A 79 -15.19 9.72 7.43
C PRO A 79 -13.66 9.63 7.51
N ASP A 80 -13.16 8.54 8.09
CA ASP A 80 -11.75 8.34 8.40
C ASP A 80 -11.20 7.05 7.79
N THR A 81 -11.85 6.50 6.76
CA THR A 81 -11.43 5.24 6.13
C THR A 81 -11.47 5.36 4.61
N ALA A 82 -10.36 5.03 3.97
CA ALA A 82 -10.20 5.05 2.52
C ALA A 82 -9.78 3.68 2.00
N GLN A 83 -10.24 3.35 0.80
CA GLN A 83 -9.73 2.23 0.01
C GLN A 83 -8.92 2.77 -1.15
N VAL A 84 -7.72 2.22 -1.36
CA VAL A 84 -6.89 2.48 -2.54
C VAL A 84 -6.83 1.20 -3.38
N THR A 85 -7.04 1.31 -4.68
CA THR A 85 -6.92 0.18 -5.62
C THR A 85 -6.13 0.60 -6.86
N TYR A 86 -5.27 -0.28 -7.38
CA TYR A 86 -4.43 0.00 -8.55
C TYR A 86 -3.90 -1.32 -9.14
N PHE A 87 -3.17 -1.23 -10.25
CA PHE A 87 -2.37 -2.33 -10.77
C PHE A 87 -0.90 -2.10 -10.45
N SER A 88 -0.20 -3.13 -9.97
CA SER A 88 1.26 -3.09 -9.82
C SER A 88 1.92 -3.88 -10.93
N ALA A 89 3.04 -3.37 -11.45
CA ALA A 89 4.02 -4.09 -12.25
C ALA A 89 5.37 -3.94 -11.55
N VAL A 90 5.97 -5.05 -11.11
CA VAL A 90 7.22 -5.04 -10.32
C VAL A 90 8.22 -5.99 -10.93
N THR A 91 9.43 -5.53 -11.22
CA THR A 91 10.47 -6.38 -11.81
C THR A 91 11.29 -7.07 -10.71
N TYR A 92 11.29 -8.40 -10.72
CA TYR A 92 12.12 -9.24 -9.85
C TYR A 92 12.98 -10.16 -10.73
N GLY A 93 14.30 -10.07 -10.61
CA GLY A 93 15.22 -10.93 -11.37
C GLY A 93 15.02 -10.88 -12.89
N GLY A 94 14.60 -9.73 -13.43
CA GLY A 94 14.31 -9.54 -14.86
C GLY A 94 12.91 -9.98 -15.31
N VAL A 95 12.08 -10.51 -14.41
CA VAL A 95 10.69 -10.89 -14.69
C VAL A 95 9.74 -9.85 -14.12
N VAL A 96 8.79 -9.37 -14.93
CA VAL A 96 7.76 -8.43 -14.48
C VAL A 96 6.58 -9.20 -13.88
N GLU A 97 6.33 -8.97 -12.61
CA GLU A 97 5.17 -9.53 -11.91
C GLU A 97 4.02 -8.51 -11.86
N HIS A 98 2.83 -8.96 -12.29
CA HIS A 98 1.62 -8.16 -12.26
C HIS A 98 0.70 -8.58 -11.11
N ALA A 99 0.05 -7.59 -10.47
CA ALA A 99 -0.99 -7.84 -9.47
C ALA A 99 -2.02 -6.70 -9.41
N ARG A 100 -3.28 -7.04 -9.12
CA ARG A 100 -4.31 -6.10 -8.69
C ARG A 100 -4.14 -5.86 -7.20
N ARG A 101 -3.96 -4.60 -6.81
CA ARG A 101 -3.65 -4.20 -5.43
C ARG A 101 -4.87 -3.53 -4.81
N SER A 102 -5.10 -3.81 -3.54
CA SER A 102 -6.10 -3.13 -2.71
C SER A 102 -5.53 -2.90 -1.32
N SER A 103 -5.64 -1.68 -0.80
CA SER A 103 -5.31 -1.35 0.58
C SER A 103 -6.46 -0.61 1.26
N ILE A 104 -6.53 -0.76 2.58
CA ILE A 104 -7.44 0.01 3.44
C ILE A 104 -6.58 0.87 4.35
N TRP A 105 -6.88 2.16 4.33
CA TRP A 105 -6.22 3.18 5.15
C TRP A 105 -7.22 3.77 6.13
N SER A 106 -6.76 4.04 7.35
CA SER A 106 -7.52 4.76 8.38
C SER A 106 -6.80 6.02 8.80
N ARG A 107 -7.54 7.11 8.97
CA ARG A 107 -7.02 8.35 9.54
C ARG A 107 -6.97 8.26 11.05
N THR A 108 -5.86 8.72 11.61
CA THR A 108 -5.66 8.88 13.06
C THR A 108 -5.26 10.33 13.34
N PRO A 109 -5.24 10.79 14.61
CA PRO A 109 -4.70 12.10 14.95
C PRO A 109 -3.23 12.30 14.52
N GLN A 110 -2.48 11.22 14.28
CA GLN A 110 -1.08 11.24 13.84
C GLN A 110 -0.92 11.13 12.31
N GLY A 111 -2.02 11.01 11.56
CA GLY A 111 -2.02 10.81 10.10
C GLY A 111 -2.62 9.47 9.68
N TRP A 112 -2.51 9.16 8.40
CA TRP A 112 -3.02 7.91 7.83
C TRP A 112 -2.14 6.70 8.15
N VAL A 113 -2.80 5.60 8.50
CA VAL A 113 -2.16 4.29 8.70
C VAL A 113 -2.86 3.23 7.86
N MET A 114 -2.09 2.34 7.26
CA MET A 114 -2.61 1.19 6.51
C MET A 114 -3.03 0.10 7.50
N ARG A 115 -4.27 -0.39 7.35
CA ARG A 115 -4.85 -1.48 8.15
C ARG A 115 -4.79 -2.82 7.42
N PHE A 116 -4.91 -2.78 6.09
CA PHE A 116 -4.95 -3.99 5.28
C PHE A 116 -4.31 -3.76 3.92
N HIS A 117 -3.63 -4.78 3.40
CA HIS A 117 -3.14 -4.80 2.02
C HIS A 117 -3.38 -6.16 1.36
N GLN A 118 -3.70 -6.17 0.07
CA GLN A 118 -3.79 -7.40 -0.71
C GLN A 118 -3.23 -7.20 -2.11
N GLY A 119 -2.49 -8.20 -2.59
CA GLY A 119 -2.14 -8.35 -4.01
C GLY A 119 -2.75 -9.62 -4.60
N THR A 120 -3.53 -9.49 -5.68
CA THR A 120 -4.05 -10.63 -6.44
C THR A 120 -3.29 -10.73 -7.76
N PRO A 121 -2.51 -11.81 -8.02
CA PRO A 121 -1.77 -11.96 -9.27
C PRO A 121 -2.72 -12.00 -10.47
N TYR A 122 -2.26 -11.46 -11.60
CA TYR A 122 -2.94 -11.62 -12.89
C TYR A 122 -1.90 -11.60 -14.03
N GLU A 123 -2.29 -12.13 -15.18
CA GLU A 123 -1.56 -11.95 -16.44
C GLU A 123 -2.30 -10.90 -17.28
N PRO A 124 -1.61 -9.85 -17.77
CA PRO A 124 -2.23 -8.73 -18.48
C PRO A 124 -2.79 -9.09 -19.85
#